data_AF-A0A967SXD4-F1
#
_entry.id   AF-A0A967SXD4-F1
#
_cell.length_a   1.000
_cell.length_b   1.000
_cell.length_c   1.000
_cell.angle_alpha   90.00
_cell.angle_beta   90.00
_cell.angle_gamma   90.00
#
_symmetry.space_group_name_H-M   'P 1'
#
loop_
_entity.id
_entity.type
_entity.pdbx_description
1 polymer ?
#
loop_
_entity_poly.entity_id
_entity_poly.type
_entity_poly.pdbx_seq_one_letter_code
_entity_poly.pdbx_strand_id
1 'polypeptide(L)' 'QKALLQVDAIKNETFEGKVLRVSPTVDPQTGTFEVTVSIRDESKQLRPGMFGRVRIVYDTHQNALMIPKNAVIEEDG' A
#
# COMPACT_ATOMS: atom_id res chain seq x y z
N GLN A 1 5.95 -3.40 -7.90
CA GLN A 1 5.69 -2.94 -6.53
C GLN A 1 4.63 -3.83 -5.91
N LYS A 2 4.87 -4.32 -4.68
CA LYS A 2 3.91 -5.15 -3.94
C LYS A 2 2.89 -4.22 -3.27
N ALA A 3 1.63 -4.63 -3.31
CA ALA A 3 0.51 -3.96 -2.66
C ALA A 3 -0.21 -4.97 -1.78
N LEU A 4 -0.61 -4.55 -0.59
CA LEU A 4 -1.39 -5.35 0.34
C LEU A 4 -2.76 -4.69 0.48
N LEU A 5 -3.82 -5.37 0.02
CA LEU A 5 -5.20 -4.93 0.19
C LEU A 5 -5.78 -5.55 1.46
N GLN A 6 -6.36 -4.72 2.31
CA GLN A 6 -7.20 -5.12 3.42
C GLN A 6 -8.61 -4.62 3.18
N VAL A 7 -9.61 -5.51 3.16
CA VAL A 7 -11.00 -5.16 2.87
C VAL A 7 -11.79 -5.10 4.17
N ASP A 8 -12.52 -4.01 4.40
CA ASP A 8 -13.23 -3.83 5.68
C ASP A 8 -14.36 -4.85 5.87
N ALA A 9 -14.91 -5.36 4.78
CA ALA A 9 -15.92 -6.42 4.76
C ALA A 9 -15.35 -7.82 5.12
N ILE A 10 -14.04 -8.06 4.94
CA ILE A 10 -13.39 -9.35 5.21
C ILE A 10 -12.31 -9.11 6.28
N LYS A 11 -12.72 -9.20 7.54
CA LYS A 11 -11.82 -9.00 8.67
C LYS A 11 -10.81 -10.15 8.72
N ASN A 12 -9.53 -9.83 8.92
CA ASN A 12 -8.38 -10.74 9.05
C ASN A 12 -7.81 -11.37 7.76
N GLU A 13 -8.26 -10.96 6.57
CA GLU A 13 -7.58 -11.35 5.34
C GLU A 13 -6.86 -10.16 4.71
N THR A 14 -5.66 -10.45 4.20
CA THR A 14 -4.88 -9.50 3.42
C THR A 14 -4.63 -10.13 2.06
N PHE A 15 -4.96 -9.39 1.00
CA PHE A 15 -4.79 -9.85 -0.37
C PHE A 15 -3.52 -9.25 -0.95
N GLU A 16 -2.60 -10.11 -1.39
CA GLU A 16 -1.41 -9.66 -2.09
C GLU A 16 -1.77 -9.26 -3.53
N GLY A 17 -1.38 -8.05 -3.89
CA GLY A 17 -1.54 -7.48 -5.21
C GLY A 17 -0.24 -6.90 -5.74
N LYS A 18 -0.26 -6.60 -7.04
CA LYS A 18 0.81 -5.91 -7.76
C LYS A 18 0.25 -4.65 -8.37
N VAL A 19 0.93 -3.53 -8.14
CA VAL A 19 0.61 -2.27 -8.83
C VAL A 19 0.85 -2.48 -10.32
N LEU A 20 -0.20 -2.28 -11.12
CA LEU A 20 -0.14 -2.36 -12.58
C LEU A 20 0.16 -1.00 -13.19
N ARG A 21 -0.49 0.05 -12.67
CA ARG A 21 -0.40 1.40 -13.22
C ARG A 21 -0.59 2.44 -12.12
N VAL A 22 0.19 3.50 -12.19
CA VAL A 22 -0.03 4.73 -11.44
C VAL A 22 -0.39 5.80 -12.47
N SER A 23 -1.55 6.43 -12.32
CA SER A 23 -1.95 7.53 -13.18
C SER A 23 -1.05 8.73 -12.90
N PRO A 24 -0.47 9.38 -13.93
CA PRO A 24 0.32 10.59 -13.75
C PRO A 24 -0.55 11.82 -13.41
N THR A 25 -1.87 11.70 -13.59
CA THR A 25 -2.82 12.78 -13.30
C THR A 25 -3.12 12.80 -11.80
N VAL A 26 -2.75 13.90 -11.16
CA VAL A 26 -3.14 14.21 -9.78
C VAL A 26 -4.48 14.93 -9.80
N ASP A 27 -5.38 14.56 -8.89
CA ASP A 27 -6.56 15.35 -8.58
C ASP A 27 -6.12 16.56 -7.74
N PRO A 28 -6.17 17.80 -8.27
CA PRO A 28 -5.69 18.98 -7.56
C PRO A 28 -6.55 19.36 -6.34
N GLN A 29 -7.79 18.86 -6.24
CA GLN A 29 -8.63 19.13 -5.07
C GLN A 29 -8.29 18.25 -3.87
N THR A 30 -7.90 17.00 -4.13
CA THR A 30 -7.61 16.02 -3.06
C THR A 30 -6.13 15.71 -2.90
N GLY A 31 -5.29 16.10 -3.87
CA GLY A 31 -3.87 15.74 -3.94
C GLY A 31 -3.65 14.24 -4.18
N THR A 32 -4.67 13.51 -4.64
CA THR A 32 -4.60 12.06 -4.82
C THR A 32 -4.29 11.69 -6.28
N PHE A 33 -3.69 10.52 -6.48
CA PHE A 33 -3.45 9.94 -7.80
C PHE A 33 -4.11 8.57 -7.89
N GLU A 34 -4.66 8.26 -9.05
CA GLU A 34 -5.33 6.99 -9.27
C GLU A 34 -4.30 5.87 -9.48
N VAL A 35 -4.44 4.76 -8.73
CA VAL A 35 -3.56 3.59 -8.85
C VAL A 35 -4.38 2.35 -9.18
N THR A 36 -4.02 1.68 -10.27
CA THR A 36 -4.60 0.39 -10.64
C THR A 36 -3.73 -0.72 -10.09
N VAL A 37 -4.30 -1.55 -9.22
CA VAL A 37 -3.64 -2.72 -8.61
C VAL A 37 -4.33 -3.99 -9.08
N SER A 38 -3.55 -4.97 -9.53
CA SER A 38 -4.04 -6.32 -9.79
C SER A 38 -3.91 -7.15 -8.53
N ILE A 39 -5.00 -7.77 -8.09
CA ILE A 39 -5.04 -8.62 -6.91
C ILE A 39 -5.44 -10.03 -7.35
N ARG A 40 -4.75 -11.03 -6.81
CA ARG A 40 -5.15 -12.43 -6.98
C ARG A 40 -6.05 -12.81 -5.83
N ASP A 41 -7.31 -13.10 -6.13
CA ASP A 41 -8.27 -13.61 -5.17
C ASP A 41 -8.36 -15.13 -5.25
N GLU A 42 -7.49 -15.82 -4.52
CA GLU A 42 -7.53 -17.29 -4.44
C GLU A 42 -8.77 -17.78 -3.66
N SER A 43 -9.29 -16.96 -2.75
CA SER A 43 -10.43 -17.28 -1.89
C SER A 43 -11.79 -17.06 -2.54
N LYS A 44 -11.85 -16.31 -3.66
CA LYS A 44 -13.07 -15.85 -4.35
C LYS A 44 -14.02 -15.02 -3.47
N GLN A 45 -13.50 -14.39 -2.41
CA GLN A 45 -14.29 -13.59 -1.48
C GLN A 45 -14.39 -12.11 -1.89
N LEU A 46 -13.49 -11.62 -2.74
CA LEU A 46 -13.49 -10.24 -3.21
C LEU A 46 -14.62 -10.01 -4.20
N ARG A 47 -15.47 -9.02 -3.90
CA ARG A 47 -16.55 -8.59 -4.79
C ARG A 47 -16.35 -7.14 -5.25
N PRO A 48 -16.74 -6.81 -6.50
CA PRO A 48 -16.76 -5.43 -6.95
C PRO A 48 -17.57 -4.54 -6.01
N GLY A 49 -17.11 -3.30 -5.79
CA GLY A 49 -17.77 -2.32 -4.92
C GLY A 49 -17.38 -2.41 -3.44
N MET A 50 -16.55 -3.37 -3.04
CA MET A 50 -15.99 -3.40 -1.69
C MET A 50 -15.00 -2.25 -1.46
N PHE A 51 -15.11 -1.60 -0.30
CA PHE A 51 -14.12 -0.64 0.16
C PHE A 51 -13.04 -1.33 0.97
N GLY A 52 -11.79 -0.93 0.74
CA GLY A 52 -10.63 -1.44 1.44
C GLY A 52 -9.49 -0.45 1.46
N ARG A 53 -8.49 -0.76 2.27
CA ARG A 53 -7.26 0.01 2.43
C ARG A 53 -6.12 -0.73 1.76
N VAL A 54 -5.39 -0.06 0.88
CA VAL A 54 -4.21 -0.61 0.23
C VAL A 54 -2.96 -0.02 0.87
N ARG A 55 -2.04 -0.89 1.30
CA ARG A 55 -0.67 -0.51 1.67
C ARG A 55 0.27 -0.87 0.54
N ILE A 56 0.92 0.13 -0.04
CA ILE A 56 1.92 -0.07 -1.11
C ILE A 56 3.30 -0.01 -0.48
N VAL A 57 4.07 -1.08 -0.63
CA VAL A 57 5.48 -1.07 -0.23
C VAL A 57 6.28 -0.53 -1.40
N TYR A 58 6.62 0.76 -1.33
CA TYR A 58 7.31 1.48 -2.40
C TYR A 58 8.77 1.04 -2.54
N ASP A 59 9.45 0.86 -1.41
CA ASP A 59 10.86 0.49 -1.37
C ASP A 59 11.14 -0.44 -0.18
N THR A 60 12.10 -1.34 -0.34
CA THR A 60 12.52 -2.29 0.71
C THR A 60 14.00 -2.57 0.56
N HIS A 61 14.79 -2.01 1.47
CA HIS A 61 16.23 -2.23 1.53
C HIS A 61 16.52 -3.46 2.41
N GLN A 62 16.72 -4.62 1.79
CA GLN A 62 16.89 -5.89 2.51
C GLN A 62 18.15 -5.96 3.38
N ASN A 63 19.16 -5.13 3.12
CA ASN A 63 20.45 -5.10 3.84
C ASN A 63 20.75 -3.72 4.45
N ALA A 64 19.73 -3.03 4.97
CA ALA A 64 19.93 -1.78 5.70
C ALA A 64 20.15 -2.05 7.20
N LEU A 65 21.13 -1.37 7.80
CA LEU A 65 21.26 -1.33 9.25
C LEU A 65 20.07 -0.55 9.82
N MET A 66 19.18 -1.23 10.54
CA MET A 66 18.01 -0.62 11.15
C MET A 66 18.32 -0.21 12.59
N ILE A 67 18.14 1.07 12.91
CA ILE A 67 18.10 1.56 14.28
C ILE A 67 16.68 2.05 14.60
N PRO A 68 16.19 1.87 15.84
CA PRO A 68 14.91 2.41 16.27
C PRO A 68 14.87 3.93 16.08
N LYS A 69 13.74 4.48 15.60
CA LYS A 69 13.61 5.94 15.38
C LYS A 69 13.86 6.76 16.64
N ASN A 70 13.49 6.23 17.81
CA ASN A 70 13.72 6.88 19.11
C ASN A 70 15.18 6.83 19.59
N ALA A 71 16.04 6.04 18.93
CA ALA A 71 17.48 6.03 19.18
C ALA A 71 18.23 7.05 18.32
N VAL A 72 17.54 7.72 17.38
CA VAL A 72 18.09 8.81 16.58
C VAL A 72 17.83 10.11 17.32
N ILE A 73 18.89 10.81 17.71
CA ILE A 73 18.82 12.17 18.22
C ILE A 73 19.30 13.07 17.08
N GLU A 74 18.40 13.87 16.53
CA GLU A 74 18.77 14.93 15.59
C GLU A 74 19.21 16.13 16.43
N GLU A 75 20.48 16.49 16.33
CA GLU A 75 20.97 17.77 16.86
C GLU A 75 20.70 18.80 15.75
N ASP A 76 19.60 19.55 15.88
CA ASP A 76 19.38 20.77 15.08
C ASP A 76 20.56 21.72 15.37
N GLY A 77 21.37 21.98 14.35
CA GLY A 77 22.47 22.95 14.41
C GLY A 77 21.99 24.39 14.36
#